data_AF-A0A949UJI9-F1
#
_entry.id   AF-A0A949UJI9-F1
#
_cell.length_a   1.000
_cell.length_b   1.000
_cell.length_c   1.000
_cell.angle_alpha   90.00
_cell.angle_beta   90.00
_cell.angle_gamma   90.00
#
_symmetry.space_group_name_H-M   'P 1'
#
loop_
_entity.id
_entity.type
_entity.pdbx_description
1 polymer ?
#
loop_
_entity_poly.entity_id
_entity_poly.type
_entity_poly.pdbx_seq_one_letter_code
_entity_poly.pdbx_strand_id
1 'polypeptide(L)'
;MSLSASDQTPADAKPGASAPHLSKENRIEIIRAFDSELVYIRAPFPMGKRGLTLRDGTLAPTGQELQSMIAMYGPAVKPGDQARISRIDIRGDRIHFEINGGPVKKQKWYQRIEVGGMGGTAPIAPSDSNANPRGSYVDLVFDHYVPDLTGPELKKLLRPVFDFDAKSPVDAYLETVPPQVKEAIKNHHVLVGMNREMVTYAKGRPPKKIREKDGDTEYEDWVYGEPPQDVDFVRLVGDEVVRVETMKVDGEKIVRTEKEIDLGTKPAVAQNTANQPRPANAPSLRRPGEELPNDSPKSLPSGGVAPPPSPPPSAPTGPPGGNSPNL
;
A
#
# COMPACT_ATOMS: atom_id res chain seq x y z
N MET A 1 -64.18 15.52 13.65
CA MET A 1 -63.23 14.98 14.66
C MET A 1 -61.90 14.81 13.96
N SER A 2 -61.05 15.83 14.05
CA SER A 2 -59.74 15.87 13.42
C SER A 2 -58.69 15.49 14.46
N LEU A 3 -57.89 14.47 14.18
CA LEU A 3 -56.75 14.05 14.99
C LEU A 3 -55.52 14.87 14.58
N SER A 4 -55.13 15.80 15.44
CA SER A 4 -53.93 16.63 15.27
C SER A 4 -52.67 15.81 15.57
N ALA A 5 -51.75 15.82 14.61
CA ALA A 5 -50.37 15.39 14.77
C ALA A 5 -49.66 16.30 15.79
N SER A 6 -48.99 15.68 16.76
CA SER A 6 -48.12 16.39 17.71
C SER A 6 -46.74 16.54 17.07
N ASP A 7 -46.52 17.69 16.48
CA ASP A 7 -45.21 18.16 16.03
C ASP A 7 -44.41 18.57 17.28
N GLN A 8 -43.45 17.74 17.71
CA GLN A 8 -42.51 18.09 18.76
C GLN A 8 -41.36 18.87 18.15
N THR A 9 -41.46 20.19 18.18
CA THR A 9 -40.36 21.11 17.93
C THR A 9 -39.30 20.94 19.03
N PRO A 10 -38.00 20.82 18.71
CA PRO A 10 -36.95 20.77 19.73
C PRO A 10 -36.86 22.13 20.43
N ALA A 11 -37.02 22.11 21.75
CA ALA A 11 -36.91 23.27 22.61
C ALA A 11 -35.50 23.90 22.53
N ASP A 12 -35.49 25.24 22.48
CA ASP A 12 -34.33 26.12 22.48
C ASP A 12 -33.20 25.66 23.42
N ALA A 13 -32.05 25.33 22.83
CA ALA A 13 -30.80 25.15 23.56
C ALA A 13 -30.25 26.53 23.98
N LYS A 14 -30.35 26.81 25.28
CA LYS A 14 -29.76 27.97 25.95
C LYS A 14 -28.23 27.94 25.78
N PRO A 15 -27.56 29.01 25.32
CA PRO A 15 -26.11 29.04 25.21
C PRO A 15 -25.50 29.10 26.63
N GLY A 16 -24.80 28.03 27.03
CA GLY A 16 -24.05 27.98 28.29
C GLY A 16 -24.22 26.72 29.15
N ALA A 17 -25.04 25.75 28.75
CA ALA A 17 -25.06 24.46 29.44
C ALA A 17 -23.83 23.64 29.03
N SER A 18 -22.88 23.46 29.95
CA SER A 18 -21.76 22.54 29.76
C SER A 18 -22.33 21.14 29.48
N ALA A 19 -21.96 20.54 28.34
CA ALA A 19 -22.43 19.20 27.95
C ALA A 19 -22.15 18.21 29.10
N PRO A 20 -23.01 17.22 29.39
CA PRO A 20 -22.80 16.31 30.52
C PRO A 20 -21.47 15.55 30.40
N HIS A 21 -20.96 15.00 31.52
CA HIS A 21 -19.77 14.14 31.48
C HIS A 21 -20.04 12.89 30.64
N LEU A 22 -18.98 12.34 30.01
CA LEU A 22 -19.07 11.12 29.22
C LEU A 22 -19.73 9.97 29.99
N SER A 23 -20.83 9.46 29.43
CA SER A 23 -21.57 8.32 29.96
C SER A 23 -20.75 7.02 29.86
N LYS A 24 -21.08 6.02 30.68
CA LYS A 24 -20.37 4.72 30.65
C LYS A 24 -20.63 3.99 29.34
N GLU A 25 -21.84 4.12 28.83
CA GLU A 25 -22.32 3.55 27.59
C GLU A 25 -21.52 4.10 26.41
N ASN A 26 -21.50 5.43 26.23
CA ASN A 26 -20.73 6.07 25.16
C ASN A 26 -19.23 5.82 25.31
N ARG A 27 -18.71 5.75 26.55
CA ARG A 27 -17.31 5.37 26.81
C ARG A 27 -16.97 3.99 26.23
N ILE A 28 -17.84 3.00 26.42
CA ILE A 28 -17.64 1.65 25.90
C ILE A 28 -17.76 1.64 24.37
N GLU A 29 -18.73 2.35 23.82
CA GLU A 29 -18.91 2.46 22.36
C GLU A 29 -17.73 3.13 21.68
N ILE A 30 -17.19 4.22 22.24
CA ILE A 30 -15.98 4.88 21.74
C ILE A 30 -14.81 3.91 21.72
N ILE A 31 -14.57 3.20 22.83
CA ILE A 31 -13.44 2.25 22.89
C ILE A 31 -13.60 1.19 21.81
N ARG A 32 -14.80 0.61 21.64
CA ARG A 32 -15.06 -0.41 20.61
C ARG A 32 -14.94 0.13 19.19
N ALA A 33 -15.41 1.35 18.93
CA ALA A 33 -15.45 1.92 17.59
C ALA A 33 -14.06 2.27 17.04
N PHE A 34 -13.09 2.52 17.91
CA PHE A 34 -11.76 2.99 17.54
C PHE A 34 -10.64 2.00 17.89
N ASP A 35 -10.93 0.92 18.64
CA ASP A 35 -9.93 -0.10 18.91
C ASP A 35 -9.45 -0.74 17.60
N SER A 36 -8.15 -0.67 17.36
CA SER A 36 -7.49 -1.20 16.17
C SER A 36 -7.92 -0.60 14.83
N GLU A 37 -8.57 0.57 14.84
CA GLU A 37 -8.99 1.26 13.62
C GLU A 37 -7.78 1.72 12.79
N LEU A 38 -7.85 1.46 11.48
CA LEU A 38 -6.88 1.98 10.51
C LEU A 38 -7.34 3.36 10.07
N VAL A 39 -6.45 4.34 10.20
CA VAL A 39 -6.69 5.74 9.84
C VAL A 39 -5.57 6.24 8.94
N TYR A 40 -5.85 7.27 8.15
CA TYR A 40 -4.80 7.98 7.42
C TYR A 40 -4.44 9.26 8.17
N ILE A 41 -3.15 9.59 8.16
CA ILE A 41 -2.62 10.71 8.91
C ILE A 41 -2.77 12.01 8.12
N ARG A 42 -3.22 13.08 8.78
CA ARG A 42 -3.32 14.44 8.19
C ARG A 42 -2.25 15.40 8.71
N ALA A 43 -1.77 15.18 9.94
CA ALA A 43 -0.72 15.98 10.56
C ALA A 43 0.53 15.12 10.83
N PRO A 44 1.76 15.65 10.62
CA PRO A 44 2.97 14.86 10.87
C PRO A 44 3.15 14.60 12.37
N PHE A 45 3.42 13.34 12.74
CA PHE A 45 3.71 12.97 14.11
C PHE A 45 5.22 12.82 14.34
N PRO A 46 5.76 13.40 15.42
CA PRO A 46 7.13 13.17 15.83
C PRO A 46 7.24 11.84 16.58
N MET A 47 8.42 11.23 16.50
CA MET A 47 8.83 10.21 17.46
C MET A 47 9.21 10.85 18.80
N GLY A 48 9.35 10.00 19.82
CA GLY A 48 9.80 10.41 21.15
C GLY A 48 8.64 10.59 22.13
N LYS A 49 8.95 11.11 23.32
CA LYS A 49 8.01 11.13 24.46
C LYS A 49 6.90 12.19 24.33
N ARG A 50 7.02 13.14 23.41
CA ARG A 50 6.07 14.24 23.22
C ARG A 50 5.36 14.05 21.88
N GLY A 51 4.06 13.81 21.94
CA GLY A 51 3.17 13.68 20.79
C GLY A 51 2.49 15.00 20.46
N LEU A 52 1.30 14.91 19.87
CA LEU A 52 0.47 16.06 19.55
C LEU A 52 -0.60 16.28 20.62
N THR A 53 -1.09 17.51 20.69
CA THR A 53 -2.27 17.90 21.47
C THR A 53 -3.23 18.59 20.52
N LEU A 54 -4.50 18.20 20.57
CA LEU A 54 -5.59 18.80 19.84
C LEU A 54 -6.56 19.41 20.85
N ARG A 55 -6.75 20.72 20.77
CA ARG A 55 -7.72 21.47 21.57
C ARG A 55 -8.49 22.40 20.64
N ASP A 56 -9.81 22.29 20.64
CA ASP A 56 -10.70 23.15 19.83
C ASP A 56 -10.30 23.24 18.35
N GLY A 57 -9.92 22.10 17.76
CA GLY A 57 -9.47 22.02 16.37
C GLY A 57 -8.03 22.52 16.13
N THR A 58 -7.37 23.07 17.14
CA THR A 58 -6.01 23.59 17.06
C THR A 58 -4.99 22.57 17.53
N LEU A 59 -3.98 22.32 16.70
CA LEU A 59 -2.89 21.40 17.01
C LEU A 59 -1.72 22.11 17.69
N ALA A 60 -1.07 21.40 18.60
CA ALA A 60 0.19 21.80 19.21
C ALA A 60 1.09 20.56 19.46
N PRO A 61 2.41 20.67 19.33
CA PRO A 61 3.13 21.80 18.73
C PRO A 61 2.88 21.89 17.21
N THR A 62 3.09 23.08 16.63
CA THR A 62 2.97 23.31 15.18
C THR A 62 4.17 24.10 14.65
N GLY A 63 4.26 24.26 13.33
CA GLY A 63 5.29 25.08 12.68
C GLY A 63 6.72 24.63 13.00
N GLN A 64 7.57 25.61 13.37
CA GLN A 64 8.99 25.37 13.63
C GLN A 64 9.24 24.40 14.79
N GLU A 65 8.45 24.47 15.87
CA GLU A 65 8.66 23.59 17.02
C GLU A 65 8.44 22.12 16.64
N LEU A 66 7.35 21.83 15.93
CA LEU A 66 7.07 20.49 15.42
C LEU A 66 8.15 20.03 14.43
N GLN A 67 8.61 20.92 13.56
CA GLN A 67 9.68 20.61 12.61
C GLN A 67 11.01 20.29 13.32
N SER A 68 11.36 21.03 14.37
CA SER A 68 12.54 20.75 15.20
C SER A 68 12.42 19.40 15.91
N MET A 69 11.24 19.05 16.41
CA MET A 69 11.01 17.74 17.02
C MET A 69 11.17 16.60 16.02
N ILE A 70 10.61 16.74 14.82
CA ILE A 70 10.74 15.75 13.74
C ILE A 70 12.20 15.63 13.28
N ALA A 71 12.93 16.75 13.20
CA ALA A 71 14.35 16.74 12.84
C ALA A 71 15.20 16.05 13.91
N MET A 72 14.88 16.24 15.19
CA MET A 72 15.65 15.69 16.31
C MET A 72 15.37 14.21 16.57
N TYR A 73 14.10 13.80 16.57
CA TYR A 73 13.68 12.44 16.95
C TYR A 73 13.31 11.56 15.76
N GLY A 74 13.13 12.15 14.59
CA GLY A 74 12.58 11.49 13.42
C GLY A 74 11.05 11.51 13.36
N PRO A 75 10.46 11.33 12.16
CA PRO A 75 9.02 11.22 12.00
C PRO A 75 8.52 9.84 12.45
N ALA A 76 7.50 9.81 13.29
CA ALA A 76 6.76 8.60 13.64
C ALA A 76 5.90 8.16 12.44
N VAL A 77 5.14 9.10 11.90
CA VAL A 77 4.29 8.90 10.72
C VAL A 77 4.06 10.26 10.02
N LYS A 78 3.94 10.25 8.70
CA LYS A 78 3.79 11.45 7.86
C LYS A 78 2.35 11.62 7.39
N PRO A 79 1.93 12.83 6.99
CA PRO A 79 0.65 13.02 6.31
C PRO A 79 0.52 12.12 5.07
N GLY A 80 -0.62 11.47 4.92
CA GLY A 80 -0.90 10.49 3.87
C GLY A 80 -0.51 9.04 4.22
N ASP A 81 0.29 8.81 5.25
CA ASP A 81 0.60 7.46 5.71
C ASP A 81 -0.61 6.85 6.43
N GLN A 82 -0.74 5.52 6.33
CA GLN A 82 -1.68 4.76 7.14
C GLN A 82 -1.10 4.52 8.54
N ALA A 83 -1.93 4.65 9.57
CA ALA A 83 -1.61 4.33 10.96
C ALA A 83 -2.73 3.53 11.61
N ARG A 84 -2.39 2.79 12.66
CA ARG A 84 -3.36 2.07 13.49
C ARG A 84 -3.52 2.79 14.83
N ILE A 85 -4.76 3.07 15.22
CA ILE A 85 -5.09 3.45 16.60
C ILE A 85 -4.93 2.20 17.46
N SER A 86 -3.91 2.21 18.31
CA SER A 86 -3.46 1.05 19.08
C SER A 86 -3.86 1.10 20.54
N ARG A 87 -4.25 2.27 21.04
CA ARG A 87 -4.73 2.45 22.41
C ARG A 87 -5.55 3.73 22.54
N ILE A 88 -6.55 3.67 23.41
CA ILE A 88 -7.40 4.80 23.77
C ILE A 88 -7.54 4.83 25.29
N ASP A 89 -7.06 5.90 25.91
CA ASP A 89 -7.27 6.14 27.34
C ASP A 89 -8.08 7.41 27.53
N ILE A 90 -9.33 7.23 27.99
CA ILE A 90 -10.19 8.34 28.40
C ILE A 90 -9.82 8.72 29.84
N ARG A 91 -9.30 9.93 30.01
CA ARG A 91 -8.89 10.53 31.29
C ARG A 91 -9.90 11.59 31.70
N GLY A 92 -9.61 12.31 32.79
CA GLY A 92 -10.50 13.35 33.31
C GLY A 92 -10.84 14.42 32.26
N ASP A 93 -9.81 15.12 31.76
CA ASP A 93 -9.91 16.28 30.86
C ASP A 93 -9.60 15.98 29.39
N ARG A 94 -9.27 14.73 29.05
CA ARG A 94 -8.76 14.40 27.71
C ARG A 94 -8.98 12.95 27.32
N ILE A 95 -8.91 12.69 26.02
CA ILE A 95 -8.80 11.34 25.45
C ILE A 95 -7.43 11.21 24.79
N HIS A 96 -6.66 10.21 25.23
CA HIS A 96 -5.32 9.92 24.73
C HIS A 96 -5.38 8.80 23.69
N PHE A 97 -4.89 9.07 22.49
CA PHE A 97 -4.84 8.10 21.38
C PHE A 97 -3.39 7.76 21.05
N GLU A 98 -2.98 6.50 21.24
CA GLU A 98 -1.68 6.02 20.78
C GLU A 98 -1.80 5.42 19.38
N ILE A 99 -0.90 5.80 18.48
CA ILE A 99 -0.79 5.21 17.15
C ILE A 99 0.43 4.30 17.05
N ASN A 100 0.29 3.20 16.29
CA ASN A 100 1.36 2.26 15.99
C ASN A 100 2.15 1.78 17.24
N GLY A 101 1.45 1.50 18.34
CA GLY A 101 2.02 0.99 19.60
C GLY A 101 2.52 2.09 20.56
N GLY A 102 2.32 3.36 20.22
CA GLY A 102 2.65 4.50 21.06
C GLY A 102 4.14 4.89 21.06
N PRO A 103 4.50 5.96 21.79
CA PRO A 103 5.84 6.55 21.77
C PRO A 103 6.92 5.72 22.48
N VAL A 104 6.53 4.72 23.29
CA VAL A 104 7.43 3.92 24.11
C VAL A 104 7.07 2.45 23.98
N LYS A 105 8.07 1.57 23.75
CA LYS A 105 7.85 0.11 23.80
C LYS A 105 7.37 -0.29 25.18
N LYS A 106 6.11 -0.73 25.26
CA LYS A 106 5.59 -1.40 26.44
C LYS A 106 6.05 -2.86 26.42
N GLN A 107 7.29 -3.11 26.85
CA GLN A 107 7.79 -4.48 27.04
C GLN A 107 7.00 -5.13 28.16
N LYS A 108 6.35 -6.27 27.87
CA LYS A 108 5.64 -7.04 28.89
C LYS A 108 6.67 -7.66 29.84
N TRP A 109 6.35 -7.76 31.12
CA TRP A 109 7.31 -8.15 32.17
C TRP A 109 8.01 -9.50 31.88
N TYR A 110 7.29 -10.44 31.27
CA TYR A 110 7.80 -11.77 30.89
C TYR A 110 8.76 -11.76 29.69
N GLN A 111 8.77 -10.71 28.87
CA GLN A 111 9.75 -10.54 27.77
C GLN A 111 11.13 -10.14 28.28
N ARG A 112 11.26 -9.84 29.58
CA ARG A 112 12.53 -9.49 30.25
C ARG A 112 13.12 -10.66 31.03
N ILE A 113 12.47 -11.83 31.02
CA ILE A 113 13.00 -13.02 31.67
C ILE A 113 14.01 -13.65 30.71
N GLU A 114 15.28 -13.41 31.00
CA GLU A 114 16.41 -14.09 30.37
C GLU A 114 16.83 -15.27 31.25
N VAL A 115 16.92 -16.47 30.68
CA VAL A 115 17.49 -17.63 31.38
C VAL A 115 18.92 -17.79 30.88
N GLY A 116 19.89 -17.51 31.75
CA GLY A 116 21.32 -17.61 31.43
C GLY A 116 21.85 -19.02 31.63
N GLY A 117 22.48 -19.56 30.60
CA GLY A 117 23.35 -20.75 30.65
C GLY A 117 24.81 -20.39 30.35
N MET A 118 25.72 -21.36 30.45
CA MET A 118 27.20 -21.22 30.41
C MET A 118 27.80 -20.69 29.08
N GLY A 119 27.02 -20.06 28.21
CA GLY A 119 27.44 -19.48 26.93
C GLY A 119 26.74 -18.18 26.51
N GLY A 120 25.92 -17.58 27.38
CA GLY A 120 25.22 -16.31 27.11
C GLY A 120 23.74 -16.33 27.52
N THR A 121 23.15 -15.15 27.61
CA THR A 121 21.69 -15.00 27.83
C THR A 121 20.99 -14.85 26.49
N ALA A 122 19.88 -15.57 26.31
CA ALA A 122 18.97 -15.39 25.19
C ALA A 122 17.53 -15.24 25.72
N PRO A 123 16.75 -14.26 25.24
CA PRO A 123 15.37 -14.08 25.66
C PRO A 123 14.51 -15.29 25.21
N ILE A 124 13.60 -15.73 26.10
CA ILE A 124 12.75 -16.92 25.88
C ILE A 124 11.60 -16.65 24.88
N ALA A 125 11.19 -15.39 24.74
CA ALA A 125 10.07 -15.03 23.88
C ALA A 125 10.54 -14.66 22.46
N PRO A 126 9.82 -15.05 21.40
CA PRO A 126 10.01 -14.49 20.07
C PRO A 126 9.90 -12.97 20.17
N SER A 127 10.96 -12.25 19.83
CA SER A 127 10.86 -10.82 19.65
C SER A 127 9.94 -10.57 18.46
N ASP A 128 8.79 -9.92 18.67
CA ASP A 128 7.97 -9.44 17.57
C ASP A 128 8.83 -8.51 16.71
N SER A 129 9.30 -8.99 15.55
CA SER A 129 10.07 -8.20 14.60
C SER A 129 9.25 -7.01 14.06
N ASN A 130 7.93 -7.03 14.26
CA ASN A 130 7.00 -5.93 13.97
C ASN A 130 6.89 -4.88 15.09
N ALA A 131 7.49 -5.10 16.27
CA ALA A 131 7.52 -4.13 17.36
C ALA A 131 8.61 -3.06 17.17
N ASN A 132 8.66 -2.42 15.99
CA ASN A 132 9.41 -1.19 15.82
C ASN A 132 8.54 -0.03 16.34
N PRO A 133 8.85 0.60 17.48
CA PRO A 133 7.99 1.58 18.15
C PRO A 133 8.21 2.93 17.47
N ARG A 134 7.86 3.01 16.19
CA ARG A 134 7.80 4.27 15.44
C ARG A 134 6.46 4.97 15.72
N GLY A 135 5.76 4.58 16.78
CA GLY A 135 4.48 5.14 17.19
C GLY A 135 4.61 6.51 17.83
N SER A 136 3.46 7.13 18.03
CA SER A 136 3.32 8.44 18.67
C SER A 136 1.93 8.49 19.32
N TYR A 137 1.50 9.67 19.74
CA TYR A 137 0.15 9.86 20.27
C TYR A 137 -0.38 11.26 19.99
N VAL A 138 -1.71 11.38 20.08
CA VAL A 138 -2.40 12.67 20.18
C VAL A 138 -3.31 12.66 21.40
N ASP A 139 -3.25 13.73 22.19
CA ASP A 139 -4.22 14.03 23.24
C ASP A 139 -5.31 14.94 22.67
N LEU A 140 -6.56 14.50 22.64
CA LEU A 140 -7.71 15.38 22.45
C LEU A 140 -8.11 15.95 23.81
N VAL A 141 -7.88 17.24 24.03
CA VAL A 141 -8.02 17.88 25.33
C VAL A 141 -9.24 18.79 25.36
N PHE A 142 -9.98 18.71 26.46
CA PHE A 142 -11.16 19.50 26.79
C PHE A 142 -10.83 20.44 27.98
N ASP A 143 -11.67 21.42 28.25
CA ASP A 143 -11.38 22.42 29.28
C ASP A 143 -11.52 21.89 30.71
N HIS A 144 -12.52 21.06 30.96
CA HIS A 144 -12.84 20.57 32.31
C HIS A 144 -12.90 19.06 32.36
N TYR A 145 -13.70 18.47 31.49
CA TYR A 145 -13.89 17.04 31.40
C TYR A 145 -14.20 16.62 29.97
N VAL A 146 -14.08 15.32 29.69
CA VAL A 146 -14.54 14.74 28.43
C VAL A 146 -16.08 14.79 28.39
N PRO A 147 -16.69 15.58 27.48
CA PRO A 147 -18.14 15.68 27.41
C PRO A 147 -18.74 14.37 26.87
N ASP A 148 -20.04 14.19 27.08
CA ASP A 148 -20.78 13.08 26.49
C ASP A 148 -20.85 13.27 24.98
N LEU A 149 -20.25 12.33 24.28
CA LEU A 149 -20.07 12.40 22.83
C LEU A 149 -20.09 10.99 22.26
N THR A 150 -20.62 10.87 21.05
CA THR A 150 -20.72 9.60 20.32
C THR A 150 -19.44 9.34 19.52
N GLY A 151 -19.23 8.08 19.10
CA GLY A 151 -18.11 7.72 18.23
C GLY A 151 -18.01 8.59 16.95
N PRO A 152 -19.12 8.83 16.21
CA PRO A 152 -19.10 9.72 15.04
C PRO A 152 -18.73 11.17 15.36
N GLU A 153 -19.17 11.71 16.50
CA GLU A 153 -18.80 13.07 16.94
C GLU A 153 -17.31 13.14 17.29
N LEU A 154 -16.78 12.11 17.95
CA LEU A 154 -15.35 12.00 18.24
C LEU A 154 -14.51 11.98 16.96
N LYS A 155 -14.94 11.22 15.94
CA LYS A 155 -14.26 11.18 14.63
C LYS A 155 -14.21 12.56 13.99
N LYS A 156 -15.31 13.34 14.06
CA LYS A 156 -15.35 14.72 13.56
C LYS A 156 -14.33 15.60 14.27
N LEU A 157 -14.24 15.51 15.60
CA LEU A 157 -13.25 16.27 16.38
C LEU A 157 -11.81 15.92 15.99
N LEU A 158 -11.54 14.66 15.66
CA LEU A 158 -10.20 14.17 15.29
C LEU A 158 -9.82 14.42 13.81
N ARG A 159 -10.72 14.93 12.96
CA ARG A 159 -10.46 15.22 11.53
C ARG A 159 -9.26 16.13 11.22
N PRO A 160 -8.80 17.03 12.12
CA PRO A 160 -7.55 17.76 11.88
C PRO A 160 -6.31 16.86 11.85
N VAL A 161 -6.38 15.66 12.44
CA VAL A 161 -5.23 14.76 12.65
C VAL A 161 -5.39 13.43 11.91
N PHE A 162 -6.61 12.89 11.88
CA PHE A 162 -6.92 11.60 11.29
C PHE A 162 -7.99 11.72 10.21
N ASP A 163 -7.82 10.95 9.14
CA ASP A 163 -8.86 10.68 8.17
C ASP A 163 -9.39 9.26 8.40
N PHE A 164 -10.69 9.18 8.71
CA PHE A 164 -11.41 7.93 8.97
C PHE A 164 -12.21 7.46 7.73
N ASP A 165 -12.35 8.31 6.72
CA ASP A 165 -13.18 8.02 5.53
C ASP A 165 -12.33 7.51 4.36
N ALA A 166 -10.99 7.53 4.51
CA ALA A 166 -10.08 7.06 3.49
C ALA A 166 -10.19 5.54 3.30
N LYS A 167 -10.66 5.15 2.11
CA LYS A 167 -10.80 3.76 1.70
C LYS A 167 -9.45 3.07 1.67
N SER A 168 -9.39 1.82 2.10
CA SER A 168 -8.18 1.03 1.89
C SER A 168 -7.90 0.89 0.38
N PRO A 169 -6.65 0.67 -0.04
CA PRO A 169 -6.34 0.44 -1.46
C PRO A 169 -7.18 -0.68 -2.06
N VAL A 170 -7.46 -1.73 -1.27
CA VAL A 170 -8.34 -2.83 -1.65
C VAL A 170 -9.77 -2.34 -1.87
N ASP A 171 -10.34 -1.58 -0.93
CA ASP A 171 -11.72 -1.08 -1.06
C ASP A 171 -11.88 -0.14 -2.26
N ALA A 172 -10.90 0.74 -2.48
CA ALA A 172 -10.86 1.61 -3.66
C ALA A 172 -10.79 0.78 -4.95
N TYR A 173 -9.99 -0.28 -4.98
CA TYR A 173 -9.90 -1.20 -6.11
C TYR A 173 -11.21 -1.96 -6.35
N LEU A 174 -11.86 -2.45 -5.29
CA LEU A 174 -13.14 -3.15 -5.33
C LEU A 174 -14.31 -2.30 -5.88
N GLU A 175 -14.15 -0.99 -5.96
CA GLU A 175 -15.11 -0.09 -6.62
C GLU A 175 -14.87 0.05 -8.12
N THR A 176 -13.66 -0.24 -8.60
CA THR A 176 -13.30 -0.16 -10.02
C THR A 176 -13.52 -1.46 -10.79
N VAL A 177 -13.66 -2.58 -10.10
CA VAL A 177 -13.80 -3.91 -10.73
C VAL A 177 -15.27 -4.31 -10.93
N PRO A 178 -15.59 -5.15 -11.94
CA PRO A 178 -16.93 -5.67 -12.13
C PRO A 178 -17.47 -6.43 -10.90
N PRO A 179 -18.81 -6.47 -10.68
CA PRO A 179 -19.41 -7.11 -9.51
C PRO A 179 -18.95 -8.57 -9.30
N GLN A 180 -18.81 -9.34 -10.39
CA GLN A 180 -18.35 -10.73 -10.32
C GLN A 180 -16.91 -10.86 -9.79
N VAL A 181 -16.01 -9.97 -10.22
CA VAL A 181 -14.63 -9.91 -9.72
C VAL A 181 -14.61 -9.47 -8.25
N LYS A 182 -15.44 -8.49 -7.90
CA LYS A 182 -15.58 -7.98 -6.53
C LYS A 182 -15.97 -9.10 -5.57
N GLU A 183 -16.98 -9.89 -5.93
CA GLU A 183 -17.43 -11.05 -5.16
C GLU A 183 -16.32 -12.10 -5.05
N ALA A 184 -15.60 -12.39 -6.13
CA ALA A 184 -14.51 -13.36 -6.10
C ALA A 184 -13.35 -12.91 -5.20
N ILE A 185 -12.93 -11.64 -5.27
CA ILE A 185 -11.89 -11.09 -4.38
C ILE A 185 -12.32 -11.18 -2.91
N LYS A 186 -13.56 -10.78 -2.58
CA LYS A 186 -14.09 -10.86 -1.22
C LYS A 186 -14.13 -12.29 -0.67
N ASN A 187 -14.41 -13.27 -1.53
CA ASN A 187 -14.47 -14.69 -1.18
C ASN A 187 -13.11 -15.41 -1.32
N HIS A 188 -12.02 -14.67 -1.56
CA HIS A 188 -10.68 -15.24 -1.78
C HIS A 188 -10.64 -16.30 -2.90
N HIS A 189 -11.41 -16.08 -3.96
CA HIS A 189 -11.51 -16.95 -5.12
C HIS A 189 -10.85 -16.32 -6.35
N VAL A 190 -10.19 -17.16 -7.14
CA VAL A 190 -9.59 -16.77 -8.42
C VAL A 190 -10.48 -17.26 -9.55
N LEU A 191 -10.78 -16.38 -10.50
CA LEU A 191 -11.53 -16.69 -11.72
C LEU A 191 -10.62 -16.67 -12.94
N VAL A 192 -10.89 -17.51 -13.92
CA VAL A 192 -10.19 -17.47 -15.22
C VAL A 192 -10.56 -16.17 -15.94
N GLY A 193 -9.55 -15.42 -16.39
CA GLY A 193 -9.67 -14.08 -16.97
C GLY A 193 -9.33 -12.94 -16.00
N MET A 194 -9.08 -13.21 -14.71
CA MET A 194 -8.56 -12.21 -13.77
C MET A 194 -7.18 -11.75 -14.21
N ASN A 195 -6.82 -10.50 -13.88
CA ASN A 195 -5.44 -10.06 -14.03
C ASN A 195 -4.58 -10.36 -12.79
N ARG A 196 -3.26 -10.22 -12.90
CA ARG A 196 -2.32 -10.52 -11.79
C ARG A 196 -2.64 -9.76 -10.50
N GLU A 197 -3.06 -8.51 -10.64
CA GLU A 197 -3.40 -7.65 -9.52
C GLU A 197 -4.68 -8.14 -8.80
N MET A 198 -5.72 -8.52 -9.55
CA MET A 198 -6.94 -9.13 -9.00
C MET A 198 -6.65 -10.40 -8.21
N VAL A 199 -5.77 -11.27 -8.74
CA VAL A 199 -5.34 -12.49 -8.03
C VAL A 199 -4.63 -12.13 -6.73
N THR A 200 -3.79 -11.09 -6.75
CA THR A 200 -3.08 -10.63 -5.55
C THR A 200 -4.03 -10.04 -4.51
N TYR A 201 -5.07 -9.31 -4.92
CA TYR A 201 -6.10 -8.85 -3.97
C TYR A 201 -6.95 -10.01 -3.43
N ALA A 202 -7.24 -11.04 -4.23
CA ALA A 202 -8.02 -12.19 -3.81
C ALA A 202 -7.24 -13.12 -2.86
N LYS A 203 -6.00 -13.47 -3.18
CA LYS A 203 -5.22 -14.53 -2.50
C LYS A 203 -3.92 -14.04 -1.86
N GLY A 204 -3.54 -12.77 -2.05
CA GLY A 204 -2.24 -12.26 -1.65
C GLY A 204 -1.13 -12.59 -2.64
N ARG A 205 0.12 -12.25 -2.28
CA ARG A 205 1.29 -12.59 -3.09
C ARG A 205 1.46 -14.11 -3.17
N PRO A 206 1.82 -14.67 -4.34
CA PRO A 206 1.98 -16.11 -4.49
C PRO A 206 3.13 -16.61 -3.61
N PRO A 207 2.90 -17.60 -2.72
CA PRO A 207 3.96 -18.23 -1.94
C PRO A 207 5.02 -18.87 -2.84
N LYS A 208 4.57 -19.53 -3.92
CA LYS A 208 5.43 -20.18 -4.90
C LYS A 208 5.03 -19.75 -6.31
N LYS A 209 6.03 -19.45 -7.12
CA LYS A 209 5.89 -19.02 -8.51
C LYS A 209 6.86 -19.78 -9.39
N ILE A 210 6.33 -20.41 -10.43
CA ILE A 210 7.07 -21.19 -11.42
C ILE A 210 6.89 -20.51 -12.77
N ARG A 211 7.97 -20.41 -13.55
CA ARG A 211 7.91 -19.88 -14.92
C ARG A 211 8.24 -21.01 -15.86
N GLU A 212 7.41 -21.18 -16.88
CA GLU A 212 7.55 -22.20 -17.91
C GLU A 212 7.50 -21.50 -19.27
N LYS A 213 8.32 -21.97 -20.21
CA LYS A 213 8.30 -21.48 -21.59
C LYS A 213 8.01 -22.66 -22.49
N ASP A 214 6.94 -22.55 -23.26
CA ASP A 214 6.56 -23.54 -24.27
C ASP A 214 6.47 -22.83 -25.63
N GLY A 215 7.42 -23.15 -26.52
CA GLY A 215 7.65 -22.43 -27.76
C GLY A 215 7.91 -20.94 -27.51
N ASP A 216 7.01 -20.10 -28.02
CA ASP A 216 7.07 -18.63 -27.88
C ASP A 216 6.16 -18.09 -26.75
N THR A 217 5.41 -18.96 -26.06
CA THR A 217 4.51 -18.55 -24.98
C THR A 217 5.18 -18.72 -23.62
N GLU A 218 5.16 -17.65 -22.82
CA GLU A 218 5.62 -17.66 -21.44
C GLU A 218 4.44 -17.83 -20.48
N TYR A 219 4.50 -18.89 -19.69
CA TYR A 219 3.55 -19.22 -18.64
C TYR A 219 4.13 -18.93 -17.27
N GLU A 220 3.26 -18.48 -16.38
CA GLU A 220 3.59 -18.25 -14.98
C GLU A 220 2.57 -18.96 -14.09
N ASP A 221 3.01 -20.00 -13.39
CA ASP A 221 2.19 -20.79 -12.48
C ASP A 221 2.38 -20.32 -11.05
N TRP A 222 1.31 -19.84 -10.44
CA TRP A 222 1.23 -19.42 -9.04
C TRP A 222 0.58 -20.53 -8.23
N VAL A 223 1.23 -20.94 -7.15
CA VAL A 223 0.72 -22.01 -6.28
C VAL A 223 0.39 -21.43 -4.92
N TYR A 224 -0.88 -21.58 -4.52
CA TYR A 224 -1.40 -21.14 -3.24
C TYR A 224 -1.83 -22.33 -2.39
N GLY A 225 -1.38 -22.37 -1.14
CA GLY A 225 -1.64 -23.48 -0.23
C GLY A 225 -0.56 -24.57 -0.27
N GLU A 226 -0.58 -25.43 0.73
CA GLU A 226 0.30 -26.60 0.85
C GLU A 226 -0.54 -27.78 1.38
N PRO A 227 -0.31 -29.02 0.90
CA PRO A 227 -0.99 -30.20 1.43
C PRO A 227 -0.78 -30.33 2.95
N PRO A 228 -1.78 -30.79 3.72
CA PRO A 228 -3.02 -31.43 3.27
C PRO A 228 -4.19 -30.47 2.98
N GLN A 229 -3.98 -29.15 2.97
CA GLN A 229 -5.04 -28.18 2.66
C GLN A 229 -5.32 -28.12 1.15
N ASP A 230 -6.42 -27.46 0.78
CA ASP A 230 -6.71 -27.15 -0.63
C ASP A 230 -5.53 -26.38 -1.25
N VAL A 231 -5.14 -26.78 -2.47
CA VAL A 231 -4.06 -26.14 -3.23
C VAL A 231 -4.62 -25.59 -4.54
N ASP A 232 -4.44 -24.29 -4.77
CA ASP A 232 -4.81 -23.62 -6.02
C ASP A 232 -3.56 -23.40 -6.89
N PHE A 233 -3.61 -23.88 -8.13
CA PHE A 233 -2.64 -23.64 -9.20
C PHE A 233 -3.25 -22.66 -10.19
N VAL A 234 -2.72 -21.45 -10.23
CA VAL A 234 -3.18 -20.37 -11.10
C VAL A 234 -2.15 -20.17 -12.20
N ARG A 235 -2.48 -20.53 -13.44
CA ARG A 235 -1.62 -20.33 -14.61
C ARG A 235 -1.97 -19.01 -15.28
N LEU A 236 -0.97 -18.15 -15.44
CA LEU A 236 -1.07 -16.86 -16.10
C LEU A 236 -0.28 -16.87 -17.41
N VAL A 237 -0.79 -16.13 -18.40
CA VAL A 237 -0.06 -15.75 -19.62
C VAL A 237 0.00 -14.23 -19.67
N GLY A 238 1.21 -13.68 -19.58
CA GLY A 238 1.40 -12.23 -19.38
C GLY A 238 0.75 -11.75 -18.08
N ASP A 239 -0.35 -11.01 -18.21
CA ASP A 239 -1.11 -10.46 -17.08
C ASP A 239 -2.44 -11.17 -16.82
N GLU A 240 -2.88 -12.10 -17.67
CA GLU A 240 -4.21 -12.73 -17.61
C GLU A 240 -4.15 -14.17 -17.10
N VAL A 241 -5.05 -14.54 -16.19
CA VAL A 241 -5.24 -15.92 -15.73
C VAL A 241 -5.92 -16.73 -16.84
N VAL A 242 -5.26 -17.77 -17.32
CA VAL A 242 -5.77 -18.64 -18.40
C VAL A 242 -6.26 -19.99 -17.89
N ARG A 243 -5.84 -20.41 -16.69
CA ARG A 243 -6.29 -21.66 -16.07
C ARG A 243 -6.18 -21.59 -14.56
N VAL A 244 -7.18 -22.12 -13.87
CA VAL A 244 -7.14 -22.36 -12.43
C VAL A 244 -7.41 -23.83 -12.18
N GLU A 245 -6.53 -24.49 -11.44
CA GLU A 245 -6.68 -25.86 -10.99
C GLU A 245 -6.66 -25.90 -9.46
N THR A 246 -7.74 -26.41 -8.86
CA THR A 246 -7.85 -26.56 -7.41
C THR A 246 -7.79 -28.04 -7.07
N MET A 247 -6.82 -28.41 -6.24
CA MET A 247 -6.73 -29.72 -5.63
C MET A 247 -7.36 -29.64 -4.26
N LYS A 248 -8.50 -30.30 -4.07
CA LYS A 248 -9.23 -30.35 -2.80
C LYS A 248 -8.60 -31.34 -1.82
N VAL A 249 -8.82 -31.12 -0.52
CA VAL A 249 -8.36 -32.03 0.55
C VAL A 249 -8.85 -33.48 0.37
N ASP A 250 -10.05 -33.66 -0.20
CA ASP A 250 -10.64 -34.97 -0.50
C ASP A 250 -10.04 -35.66 -1.74
N GLY A 251 -9.10 -34.99 -2.42
CA GLY A 251 -8.45 -35.47 -3.63
C GLY A 251 -9.18 -35.10 -4.92
N GLU A 252 -10.30 -34.39 -4.86
CA GLU A 252 -10.99 -33.89 -6.05
C GLU A 252 -10.14 -32.82 -6.76
N LYS A 253 -9.98 -32.99 -8.08
CA LYS A 253 -9.28 -32.04 -8.94
C LYS A 253 -10.28 -31.27 -9.78
N ILE A 254 -10.41 -29.97 -9.50
CA ILE A 254 -11.30 -29.06 -10.22
C ILE A 254 -10.44 -28.22 -11.18
N VAL A 255 -10.65 -28.37 -12.49
CA VAL A 255 -9.91 -27.62 -13.52
C VAL A 255 -10.86 -26.65 -14.23
N ARG A 256 -10.48 -25.37 -14.24
CA ARG A 256 -11.20 -24.30 -14.93
C ARG A 256 -10.30 -23.65 -15.96
N THR A 257 -10.75 -23.66 -17.22
CA THR A 257 -10.03 -23.07 -18.38
C THR A 257 -10.91 -22.14 -19.20
N GLU A 258 -12.23 -22.20 -19.00
CA GLU A 258 -13.16 -21.31 -19.68
C GLU A 258 -13.09 -19.92 -19.06
N LYS A 259 -13.09 -18.87 -19.89
CA LYS A 259 -13.02 -17.48 -19.42
C LYS A 259 -14.31 -17.13 -18.68
N GLU A 260 -14.19 -16.96 -17.36
CA GLU A 260 -15.33 -16.70 -16.46
C GLU A 260 -15.71 -15.21 -16.41
N ILE A 261 -14.80 -14.33 -16.85
CA ILE A 261 -14.96 -12.87 -16.76
C ILE A 261 -14.53 -12.20 -18.06
N ASP A 262 -15.39 -11.33 -18.56
CA ASP A 262 -15.05 -10.40 -19.64
C ASP A 262 -14.75 -9.02 -19.05
N LEU A 263 -13.47 -8.69 -18.91
CA LEU A 263 -13.01 -7.42 -18.34
C LEU A 263 -13.13 -6.25 -19.33
N GLY A 264 -13.64 -6.48 -20.54
CA GLY A 264 -13.53 -5.50 -21.62
C GLY A 264 -12.08 -5.42 -22.10
N THR A 265 -11.92 -5.29 -23.40
CA THR A 265 -10.65 -5.42 -24.13
C THR A 265 -9.51 -4.60 -23.51
N LYS A 266 -8.32 -5.22 -23.47
CA LYS A 266 -7.00 -4.59 -23.31
C LYS A 266 -7.00 -3.19 -23.96
N PRO A 267 -6.44 -2.14 -23.32
CA PRO A 267 -6.31 -0.86 -23.99
C PRO A 267 -5.58 -1.09 -25.32
N ALA A 268 -6.29 -0.80 -26.42
CA ALA A 268 -5.76 -0.87 -27.77
C ALA A 268 -4.77 0.28 -27.98
N VAL A 269 -3.61 0.20 -27.32
CA VAL A 269 -2.54 1.18 -27.43
C VAL A 269 -1.24 0.43 -27.71
N ALA A 270 -1.19 -0.28 -28.85
CA ALA A 270 0.07 -0.74 -29.45
C ALA A 270 -0.03 -1.24 -30.91
N GLN A 271 -1.21 -1.46 -31.50
CA GLN A 271 -1.29 -2.10 -32.82
C GLN A 271 -1.81 -1.23 -33.98
N ASN A 272 -2.34 -0.03 -33.73
CA ASN A 272 -2.93 0.80 -34.79
C ASN A 272 -2.21 2.12 -35.12
N THR A 273 -1.00 2.38 -34.59
CA THR A 273 -0.24 3.60 -34.92
C THR A 273 0.84 3.41 -35.98
N ALA A 274 0.98 2.20 -36.54
CA ALA A 274 1.98 1.93 -37.58
C ALA A 274 1.56 2.40 -38.99
N ASN A 275 0.34 2.89 -39.19
CA ASN A 275 -0.15 3.22 -40.54
C ASN A 275 -1.01 4.50 -40.66
N GLN A 276 -0.83 5.48 -39.77
CA GLN A 276 -1.37 6.83 -40.00
C GLN A 276 -0.24 7.77 -40.45
N PRO A 277 -0.38 8.47 -41.60
CA PRO A 277 0.58 9.49 -41.99
C PRO A 277 0.56 10.62 -40.95
N ARG A 278 1.69 10.80 -40.27
CA ARG A 278 1.89 11.87 -39.28
C ARG A 278 1.77 13.22 -40.00
N PRO A 279 0.99 14.18 -39.50
CA PRO A 279 0.89 15.51 -40.10
C PRO A 279 2.27 16.19 -40.08
N ALA A 280 2.62 16.88 -41.18
CA ALA A 280 3.95 17.44 -41.44
C ALA A 280 4.47 18.41 -40.37
N ASN A 281 3.61 18.93 -39.48
CA ASN A 281 3.94 19.93 -38.48
C ASN A 281 3.86 19.42 -37.02
N ALA A 282 3.94 18.11 -36.79
CA ALA A 282 4.06 17.59 -35.43
C ALA A 282 5.46 17.91 -34.85
N PRO A 283 5.59 18.59 -33.71
CA PRO A 283 6.90 18.91 -33.12
C PRO A 283 7.66 17.62 -32.81
N SER A 284 8.91 17.54 -33.27
CA SER A 284 9.78 16.39 -33.05
C SER A 284 10.78 16.69 -31.94
N LEU A 285 11.11 15.69 -31.12
CA LEU A 285 12.19 15.74 -30.13
C LEU A 285 13.61 15.71 -30.77
N ARG A 286 13.69 15.82 -32.11
CA ARG A 286 14.94 15.76 -32.87
C ARG A 286 15.67 17.09 -32.80
N ARG A 287 17.00 17.05 -32.73
CA ARG A 287 17.82 18.23 -33.00
C ARG A 287 17.96 18.42 -34.52
N PRO A 288 18.08 19.65 -35.01
CA PRO A 288 18.34 19.89 -36.44
C PRO A 288 19.61 19.13 -36.89
N GLY A 289 19.47 18.22 -37.87
CA GLY A 289 20.60 17.49 -38.49
C GLY A 289 20.72 15.99 -38.21
N GLU A 290 19.76 15.35 -37.55
CA GLU A 290 19.79 13.89 -37.27
C GLU A 290 19.10 13.07 -38.39
N GLU A 291 19.89 12.46 -39.29
CA GLU A 291 19.41 11.56 -40.37
C GLU A 291 19.26 10.09 -39.90
N LEU A 292 18.27 9.38 -40.46
CA LEU A 292 18.01 7.96 -40.19
C LEU A 292 18.83 7.05 -41.14
N PRO A 293 19.34 5.89 -40.67
CA PRO A 293 19.96 4.90 -41.54
C PRO A 293 18.88 4.02 -42.18
N ASN A 294 18.25 4.49 -43.26
CA ASN A 294 17.66 3.67 -44.36
C ASN A 294 16.67 4.49 -45.20
N ASP A 295 17.14 5.51 -45.91
CA ASP A 295 16.46 5.94 -47.12
C ASP A 295 17.37 5.66 -48.31
N SER A 296 16.90 4.82 -49.22
CA SER A 296 17.51 4.61 -50.53
C SER A 296 16.39 4.50 -51.55
N PRO A 297 16.40 5.40 -52.54
CA PRO A 297 16.19 4.97 -53.90
C PRO A 297 17.34 5.38 -54.83
N LYS A 298 17.77 4.40 -55.62
CA LYS A 298 18.80 4.45 -56.67
C LYS A 298 18.45 5.44 -57.78
N SER A 299 19.45 6.25 -58.18
CA SER A 299 19.80 6.45 -59.60
C SER A 299 21.20 7.08 -59.73
N LEU A 300 22.14 6.32 -60.31
CA LEU A 300 23.43 6.80 -60.86
C LEU A 300 23.21 7.34 -62.31
N PRO A 301 24.15 8.07 -62.98
CA PRO A 301 25.61 7.92 -62.87
C PRO A 301 26.51 9.18 -63.03
N SER A 302 27.80 8.92 -62.78
CA SER A 302 29.02 9.54 -63.34
C SER A 302 29.58 10.83 -62.74
N GLY A 303 30.76 10.69 -62.11
CA GLY A 303 31.80 11.71 -62.12
C GLY A 303 32.73 11.74 -60.91
N GLY A 304 33.85 11.01 -60.95
CA GLY A 304 35.15 11.53 -60.46
C GLY A 304 35.67 11.15 -59.06
N VAL A 305 36.63 10.21 -59.09
CA VAL A 305 37.89 10.12 -58.29
C VAL A 305 37.81 9.90 -56.76
N ALA A 306 38.27 8.73 -56.32
CA ALA A 306 38.51 8.36 -54.92
C ALA A 306 39.94 8.69 -54.45
N PRO A 307 40.14 9.14 -53.19
CA PRO A 307 41.41 9.03 -52.47
C PRO A 307 41.44 7.82 -51.48
N PRO A 308 42.64 7.36 -51.07
CA PRO A 308 42.90 6.01 -50.54
C PRO A 308 42.60 5.81 -49.03
N PRO A 309 42.56 4.56 -48.53
CA PRO A 309 42.13 4.25 -47.17
C PRO A 309 43.22 4.46 -46.11
N SER A 310 42.80 4.90 -44.93
CA SER A 310 43.62 4.97 -43.70
C SER A 310 43.55 3.64 -42.89
N PRO A 311 44.62 3.24 -42.20
CA PRO A 311 44.76 1.92 -41.58
C PRO A 311 44.02 1.75 -40.23
N PRO A 312 43.78 0.49 -39.78
CA PRO A 312 42.96 0.22 -38.60
C PRO A 312 43.71 0.45 -37.27
N PRO A 313 43.01 0.86 -36.19
CA PRO A 313 43.60 1.03 -34.87
C PRO A 313 43.73 -0.28 -34.08
N SER A 314 44.80 -0.33 -33.29
CA SER A 314 45.29 -1.46 -32.48
C SER A 314 44.42 -1.82 -31.27
N ALA A 315 44.38 -3.11 -30.93
CA ALA A 315 43.70 -3.65 -29.76
C ALA A 315 44.48 -3.40 -28.43
N PRO A 316 43.80 -3.32 -27.27
CA PRO A 316 44.45 -3.13 -25.98
C PRO A 316 45.04 -4.43 -25.43
N THR A 317 46.23 -4.29 -24.87
CA THR A 317 47.13 -5.28 -24.28
C THR A 317 46.58 -5.89 -22.98
N GLY A 318 46.54 -7.23 -22.89
CA GLY A 318 46.46 -7.96 -21.62
C GLY A 318 47.84 -8.13 -20.98
N PRO A 319 47.94 -8.33 -19.65
CA PRO A 319 49.22 -8.42 -18.93
C PRO A 319 49.97 -9.74 -19.19
N PRO A 320 51.31 -9.74 -19.07
CA PRO A 320 52.16 -10.73 -19.70
C PRO A 320 52.34 -12.00 -18.87
N GLY A 321 52.19 -13.15 -19.54
CA GLY A 321 52.68 -14.45 -19.07
C GLY A 321 54.20 -14.50 -19.12
N GLY A 322 54.77 -15.20 -18.14
CA GLY A 322 56.21 -15.36 -17.96
C GLY A 322 56.90 -16.12 -19.10
N ASN A 323 58.23 -16.06 -19.09
CA ASN A 323 59.04 -17.03 -19.80
C ASN A 323 60.36 -17.26 -19.08
N SER A 324 60.73 -18.53 -18.96
CA SER A 324 62.12 -18.97 -18.84
C SER A 324 62.25 -20.22 -19.70
N PRO A 325 63.19 -20.27 -20.66
CA PRO A 325 63.51 -21.48 -21.39
C PRO A 325 64.87 -22.09 -20.98
N ASN A 326 64.89 -23.42 -20.99
CA ASN A 326 66.00 -24.36 -21.24
C ASN A 326 67.45 -23.98 -20.90
N LEU A 327 68.01 -24.66 -19.89
CA LEU A 327 69.05 -25.71 -20.01
C LEU A 327 69.33 -26.33 -18.63
#